data_AF-A0A173XSR5-F1
#
_entry.id   AF-A0A173XSR5-F1
#
_cell.length_a   1.000
_cell.length_b   1.000
_cell.length_c   1.000
_cell.angle_alpha   90.00
_cell.angle_beta   90.00
_cell.angle_gamma   90.00
#
_symmetry.space_group_name_H-M   'P 1'
#
loop_
_entity.id
_entity.type
_entity.pdbx_description
1 polymer ?
#
loop_
_entity_poly.entity_id
_entity_poly.type
_entity_poly.pdbx_seq_one_letter_code
_entity_poly.pdbx_strand_id
1 'polypeptide(L)' 'MEQLGKYGFLRRDYLKNLKKKLTTLQAQDAEIRIYEEKIHHIADKMISIDLDDGVKKNCAIFQDVLAKIK' A
#
# COMPACT_ATOMS: atom_id res chain seq x y z
N MET A 1 -1.17 0.48 -45.83
CA MET A 1 -0.12 0.97 -44.92
C MET A 1 -0.66 1.76 -43.73
N GLU A 2 -1.70 2.59 -43.90
CA GLU A 2 -2.28 3.43 -42.83
C GLU A 2 -2.92 2.64 -41.66
N GLN A 3 -3.66 1.56 -41.95
CA GLN A 3 -4.31 0.75 -40.91
C GLN A 3 -3.30 0.06 -39.96
N LEU A 4 -2.16 -0.42 -40.48
CA LEU A 4 -1.11 -1.04 -39.67
C LEU A 4 -0.47 -0.05 -38.67
N GLY A 5 -0.34 1.22 -39.06
CA GLY A 5 0.12 2.29 -38.18
C GLY A 5 -0.82 2.54 -36.99
N LYS A 6 -2.14 2.50 -37.24
CA LYS A 6 -3.18 2.64 -36.21
C LYS A 6 -3.16 1.48 -35.20
N TYR A 7 -3.03 0.24 -35.66
CA TYR A 7 -2.92 -0.93 -34.77
C TYR A 7 -1.65 -0.90 -33.92
N GLY A 8 -0.52 -0.47 -34.50
CA GLY A 8 0.72 -0.27 -33.75
C GLY A 8 0.58 0.78 -32.64
N PHE A 9 -0.13 1.88 -32.91
CA PHE A 9 -0.40 2.92 -31.92
C PHE A 9 -1.31 2.44 -30.79
N LEU A 10 -2.46 1.82 -31.11
CA LEU A 10 -3.40 1.27 -30.12
C LEU A 10 -2.73 0.23 -29.21
N ARG A 11 -1.89 -0.65 -29.78
CA ARG A 11 -1.13 -1.64 -29.00
C ARG A 11 -0.15 -1.00 -28.02
N ARG A 12 0.55 0.06 -28.43
CA ARG A 12 1.50 0.78 -27.55
C ARG A 12 0.78 1.49 -26.40
N ASP A 13 -0.33 2.16 -26.68
CA ASP A 13 -1.10 2.84 -25.64
C ASP A 13 -1.70 1.85 -24.64
N TYR A 14 -2.26 0.74 -25.14
CA TYR A 14 -2.76 -0.35 -24.31
C TYR A 14 -1.68 -0.93 -23.38
N LEU A 15 -0.48 -1.22 -23.93
CA LEU A 15 0.66 -1.69 -23.14
C LEU A 15 1.11 -0.67 -22.09
N LYS A 16 1.12 0.63 -22.44
CA LYS A 16 1.47 1.72 -21.51
C LYS A 16 0.48 1.78 -20.34
N ASN A 17 -0.81 1.64 -20.61
CA ASN A 17 -1.84 1.65 -19.58
C ASN A 17 -1.77 0.43 -18.67
N LEU A 18 -1.49 -0.76 -19.22
CA LEU A 18 -1.26 -1.97 -18.43
C LEU A 18 -0.05 -1.85 -17.51
N LYS A 19 1.08 -1.32 -18.03
CA LYS A 19 2.28 -1.08 -17.21
C LYS A 19 2.01 -0.13 -16.06
N LYS A 20 1.28 0.96 -16.30
CA LYS A 20 0.87 1.89 -15.23
C LYS A 20 0.05 1.19 -14.15
N LYS A 21 -0.97 0.40 -14.53
CA LYS A 21 -1.78 -0.37 -13.58
C LYS A 21 -0.94 -1.35 -12.78
N LEU A 22 -0.01 -2.05 -13.42
CA LEU A 22 0.91 -2.96 -12.75
C LEU A 22 1.77 -2.21 -11.72
N THR A 23 2.37 -1.08 -12.09
CA THR A 23 3.17 -0.28 -11.16
C THR A 23 2.34 0.22 -9.96
N THR A 24 1.09 0.64 -10.19
CA THR A 24 0.18 1.03 -9.10
C THR A 24 -0.09 -0.14 -8.14
N LEU A 25 -0.40 -1.32 -8.68
CA LEU A 25 -0.64 -2.52 -7.86
C LEU A 25 0.60 -2.95 -7.08
N GLN A 26 1.80 -2.84 -7.68
CA GLN A 26 3.06 -3.15 -7.00
C GLN A 26 3.35 -2.16 -5.86
N ALA A 27 3.05 -0.87 -6.06
CA ALA A 27 3.18 0.12 -4.99
C ALA A 27 2.22 -0.17 -3.83
N GLN A 28 0.97 -0.54 -4.14
CA GLN A 28 -0.02 -0.93 -3.13
C GLN A 28 0.37 -2.21 -2.38
N ASP A 29 0.87 -3.23 -3.07
CA ASP A 29 1.35 -4.47 -2.44
C ASP A 29 2.52 -4.18 -1.48
N ALA A 30 3.47 -3.34 -1.89
CA ALA A 30 4.59 -2.93 -1.04
C ALA A 30 4.10 -2.17 0.21
N GLU A 31 3.15 -1.26 0.05
CA GLU A 31 2.55 -0.51 1.16
C GLU A 31 1.86 -1.45 2.17
N ILE A 32 1.04 -2.39 1.68
CA ILE A 32 0.34 -3.37 2.53
C ILE A 32 1.33 -4.22 3.32
N ARG A 33 2.40 -4.72 2.67
CA ARG A 33 3.42 -5.53 3.35
C ARG A 33 4.12 -4.77 4.47
N ILE A 34 4.45 -3.50 4.25
CA ILE A 34 5.05 -2.63 5.28
C ILE A 34 4.09 -2.46 6.46
N TYR A 35 2.79 -2.26 6.20
CA TYR A 35 1.79 -2.19 7.27
C TYR A 35 1.66 -3.52 8.03
N GLU A 36 1.63 -4.63 7.31
CA GLU A 36 1.50 -5.96 7.89
C GLU A 36 2.69 -6.29 8.80
N GLU A 37 3.91 -5.94 8.41
CA GLU A 37 5.11 -6.12 9.22
C GLU A 37 5.07 -5.28 10.51
N LYS A 38 4.63 -4.02 10.42
CA LYS A 38 4.46 -3.15 11.60
C LYS A 38 3.42 -3.69 12.57
N ILE A 39 2.29 -4.20 12.05
CA ILE A 39 1.23 -4.79 12.88
C ILE A 39 1.73 -6.07 13.54
N HIS A 40 2.37 -6.97 12.79
CA HIS A 40 2.95 -8.20 13.35
C HIS A 40 3.97 -7.90 14.45
N HIS A 41 4.86 -6.94 14.24
CA HIS A 41 5.84 -6.54 15.26
C HIS A 41 5.19 -6.04 16.56
N ILE A 42 4.04 -5.35 16.47
CA ILE A 42 3.30 -4.92 17.66
C ILE A 42 2.55 -6.09 18.30
N ALA A 43 1.98 -6.99 17.49
CA ALA A 43 1.30 -8.19 17.97
C ALA A 43 2.26 -9.12 18.74
N ASP A 44 3.50 -9.30 18.24
CA ASP A 44 4.54 -10.11 18.88
C ASP A 44 4.96 -9.58 20.25
N LYS A 45 4.83 -8.26 20.47
CA LYS A 45 5.08 -7.64 21.78
C LYS A 45 4.01 -7.97 22.81
N MET A 46 2.89 -8.58 22.40
CA MET A 46 1.74 -8.92 23.25
C MET A 46 1.36 -7.77 24.20
N ILE A 47 1.32 -6.54 23.67
CA ILE A 47 1.12 -5.33 24.48
C ILE A 47 -0.26 -5.42 25.15
N SER A 48 -0.27 -5.38 26.48
CA SER A 48 -1.52 -5.28 27.24
C SER A 48 -2.09 -3.89 27.04
N ILE A 49 -3.21 -3.81 26.33
CA ILE A 49 -3.94 -2.57 26.10
C ILE A 49 -4.98 -2.46 27.20
N ASP A 50 -4.83 -1.45 28.06
CA ASP A 50 -5.89 -1.05 28.96
C ASP A 50 -6.90 -0.21 28.18
N LEU A 51 -8.16 -0.66 28.16
CA LEU A 51 -9.24 0.03 27.47
C LEU A 51 -9.68 1.30 28.23
N ASP A 52 -9.36 1.40 29.52
CA ASP A 52 -9.67 2.56 30.37
C ASP A 52 -8.62 3.68 30.25
N ASP A 53 -7.41 3.36 29.77
CA ASP A 53 -6.31 4.33 29.52
C ASP A 53 -6.63 5.33 28.39
N GLY A 54 -7.69 5.04 27.62
CA GLY A 54 -8.28 5.92 26.63
C GLY A 54 -7.45 6.08 25.35
N VAL A 55 -8.07 6.77 24.39
CA VAL A 55 -7.55 6.90 23.02
C VAL A 55 -6.15 7.51 22.97
N LYS A 56 -5.80 8.41 23.90
CA LYS A 56 -4.51 9.11 23.89
C LYS A 56 -3.31 8.19 24.12
N LYS A 57 -3.37 7.30 25.11
CA LYS A 57 -2.28 6.36 25.39
C LYS A 57 -2.20 5.27 24.32
N ASN A 58 -3.35 4.76 23.88
CA ASN A 58 -3.40 3.70 22.87
C ASN A 58 -2.92 4.21 21.49
N CYS A 59 -3.22 5.46 21.11
CA CYS A 59 -2.68 6.05 19.89
C CYS A 59 -1.15 6.23 19.91
N ALA A 60 -0.53 6.40 21.08
CA ALA A 60 0.93 6.47 21.19
C ALA A 60 1.60 5.10 20.93
N ILE A 61 0.97 4.01 21.40
CA ILE A 61 1.45 2.64 21.18
C ILE A 61 1.43 2.28 19.68
N PHE A 62 0.36 2.68 18.99
CA PHE A 62 0.21 2.45 17.55
C PHE A 62 0.73 3.59 16.70
N GLN A 63 1.50 4.54 17.26
CA GLN A 63 1.92 5.74 16.54
C GLN A 63 2.69 5.41 15.26
N ASP A 64 3.50 4.35 15.24
CA ASP A 64 4.26 3.93 14.04
C ASP A 64 3.38 3.27 12.95
N VAL A 65 2.21 2.74 13.35
CA VAL A 65 1.18 2.22 12.44
C VAL A 65 0.27 3.35 11.95
N LEU A 66 -0.03 4.31 12.82
CA LEU A 66 -0.91 5.46 12.55
C LEU A 66 -0.20 6.62 11.86
N ALA A 67 1.13 6.71 11.98
CA ALA A 67 1.95 7.65 11.25
C ALA A 67 1.76 7.33 9.76
N LYS A 68 0.97 8.19 9.09
CA LYS A 68 0.69 8.09 7.66
C LYS A 68 1.96 7.67 6.92
N ILE A 69 1.90 6.52 6.25
CA ILE A 69 2.83 6.25 5.16
C ILE A 69 2.62 7.40 4.17
N LYS A 70 3.67 8.19 3.96
CA LYS A 70 3.65 9.44 3.21
C LYS A 70 3.83 9.19 1.72
#